data_AF-A0A942DWS3-F1
#
_entry.id   AF-A0A942DWS3-F1
#
_cell.length_a   1.000
_cell.length_b   1.000
_cell.length_c   1.000
_cell.angle_alpha   90.00
_cell.angle_beta   90.00
_cell.angle_gamma   90.00
#
_symmetry.space_group_name_H-M   'P 1'
#
loop_
_entity.id
_entity.type
_entity.pdbx_description
1 polymer ?
#
loop_
_entity_poly.entity_id
_entity_poly.type
_entity_poly.pdbx_seq_one_letter_code
_entity_poly.pdbx_strand_id
1 'polypeptide(L)'
;MTVDEMIEAFEAASNRPNTGVNFACDGRFGTKRNDLHAFMLLESILPEQVNENGHVMDMVTAAEHDKIWLEVDVRKLAEVITKEQIEELEACGVFASEDEDGLWMFV
;
A
#
# COMPACT_ATOMS: atom_id res chain seq x y z
N MET A 1 -3.64 1.26 14.33
CA MET A 1 -3.00 2.57 14.54
C MET A 1 -3.94 3.66 14.03
N THR A 2 -3.73 4.93 14.37
CA THR A 2 -4.46 6.04 13.73
C THR A 2 -3.98 6.25 12.29
N VAL A 3 -4.73 7.00 11.49
CA VAL A 3 -4.31 7.34 10.12
C VAL A 3 -2.99 8.13 10.15
N ASP A 4 -2.88 9.11 11.04
CA ASP A 4 -1.65 9.91 11.19
C ASP A 4 -0.45 9.02 11.56
N GLU A 5 -0.61 8.10 12.52
CA GLU A 5 0.44 7.14 12.89
C GLU A 5 0.83 6.21 11.73
N MET A 6 -0.13 5.84 10.87
CA MET A 6 0.12 5.04 9.68
C MET A 6 0.91 5.83 8.63
N ILE A 7 0.54 7.10 8.40
CA ILE A 7 1.25 8.00 7.48
C ILE A 7 2.68 8.23 7.96
N GLU A 8 2.86 8.55 9.25
CA GLU A 8 4.18 8.68 9.86
C GLU A 8 5.02 7.38 9.73
N ALA A 9 4.38 6.22 9.79
CA ALA A 9 5.06 4.94 9.59
C ALA A 9 5.51 4.74 8.13
N PHE A 10 4.72 5.15 7.14
CA PHE A 10 5.13 5.17 5.73
C PHE A 10 6.30 6.14 5.51
N GLU A 11 6.24 7.35 6.04
CA GLU A 11 7.33 8.33 5.95
C GLU A 11 8.61 7.81 6.61
N ALA A 12 8.49 7.23 7.80
CA ALA A 12 9.61 6.63 8.50
C ALA A 12 10.21 5.47 7.70
N ALA A 13 9.37 4.67 7.03
CA ALA A 13 9.81 3.58 6.18
C ALA A 13 10.62 4.09 4.97
N SER A 14 10.16 5.13 4.29
CA SER A 14 10.85 5.73 3.13
C SER A 14 12.13 6.49 3.48
N ASN A 15 12.23 7.01 4.71
CA ASN A 15 13.43 7.69 5.21
C ASN A 15 14.51 6.73 5.73
N ARG A 16 14.28 5.41 5.70
CA ARG A 16 15.30 4.45 6.12
C ARG A 16 16.55 4.60 5.25
N PRO A 17 17.77 4.53 5.84
CA PRO A 17 18.98 4.61 5.04
C PRO A 17 18.91 3.55 3.95
N ASN A 18 19.18 3.93 2.70
CA ASN A 18 19.13 3.01 1.58
C ASN A 18 20.29 2.01 1.71
N THR A 19 20.12 0.99 2.58
CA THR A 19 21.16 0.01 2.94
C THR A 19 21.35 -1.06 1.87
N GLY A 20 20.92 -0.79 0.63
CA GLY A 20 21.08 -1.72 -0.48
C GLY A 20 20.15 -2.94 -0.42
N VAL A 21 19.04 -2.86 0.31
CA VAL A 21 18.02 -3.91 0.28
C VAL A 21 17.05 -3.56 -0.85
N ASN A 22 17.34 -4.09 -2.04
CA ASN A 22 16.25 -4.40 -2.98
C ASN A 22 15.31 -5.33 -2.22
N PHE A 23 14.20 -4.81 -1.69
CA PHE A 23 13.18 -5.68 -1.13
C PHE A 23 12.72 -6.60 -2.25
N ALA A 24 13.06 -7.87 -2.07
CA ALA A 24 12.64 -8.94 -2.95
C ALA A 24 11.47 -9.60 -2.24
N CYS A 25 10.27 -9.48 -2.82
CA CYS A 25 9.10 -10.19 -2.34
C CYS A 25 9.43 -11.66 -2.12
N ASP A 26 9.03 -12.19 -0.97
CA ASP A 26 9.33 -13.56 -0.53
C ASP A 26 8.62 -14.63 -1.39
N GLY A 27 7.68 -14.22 -2.25
CA GLY A 27 6.93 -15.10 -3.11
C GLY A 27 5.68 -15.69 -2.46
N ARG A 28 5.27 -15.22 -1.26
CA ARG A 28 4.14 -15.80 -0.51
C ARG A 28 2.81 -15.76 -1.27
N PHE A 29 2.65 -14.82 -2.19
CA PHE A 29 1.48 -14.71 -3.07
C PHE A 29 1.69 -15.34 -4.46
N GLY A 30 2.70 -16.20 -4.62
CA GLY A 30 3.01 -16.85 -5.90
C GLY A 30 3.63 -15.93 -6.95
N THR A 31 4.03 -14.71 -6.57
CA THR A 31 4.68 -13.73 -7.43
C THR A 31 5.95 -13.19 -6.78
N LYS A 32 6.96 -12.89 -7.60
CA LYS A 32 8.17 -12.14 -7.18
C LYS A 32 8.19 -10.71 -7.71
N ARG A 33 7.11 -10.28 -8.38
CA ARG A 33 6.96 -8.91 -8.86
C ARG A 33 6.37 -8.07 -7.73
N ASN A 34 7.05 -6.98 -7.39
CA ASN A 34 6.71 -6.13 -6.25
C ASN A 34 5.33 -5.47 -6.40
N ASP A 35 5.01 -5.00 -7.61
CA ASP A 35 3.69 -4.43 -7.94
C ASP A 35 2.54 -5.40 -7.61
N LEU A 36 2.62 -6.63 -8.11
CA LEU A 36 1.60 -7.64 -7.85
C LEU A 36 1.57 -8.06 -6.38
N HIS A 37 2.72 -8.14 -5.73
CA HIS A 37 2.79 -8.46 -4.31
C HIS A 37 2.09 -7.40 -3.44
N ALA A 38 2.30 -6.12 -3.74
CA ALA A 38 1.62 -5.02 -3.05
C ALA A 38 0.10 -5.14 -3.15
N PHE A 39 -0.43 -5.41 -4.35
CA PHE A 39 -1.88 -5.59 -4.55
C PHE A 39 -2.42 -6.77 -3.76
N MET A 40 -1.72 -7.91 -3.78
CA MET A 40 -2.13 -9.10 -3.04
C MET A 40 -2.02 -8.91 -1.52
N LEU A 41 -1.03 -8.13 -1.06
CA LEU A 41 -0.89 -7.79 0.35
C LEU A 41 -2.05 -6.91 0.81
N LEU A 42 -2.36 -5.85 0.09
CA LEU A 42 -3.50 -4.97 0.40
C LEU A 42 -4.82 -5.75 0.41
N GLU A 43 -5.08 -6.58 -0.60
CA GLU A 43 -6.27 -7.44 -0.65
C GLU A 43 -6.33 -8.42 0.54
N SER A 44 -5.18 -8.95 0.97
CA SER A 44 -5.15 -9.86 2.14
C SER A 44 -5.42 -9.16 3.47
N ILE A 45 -5.10 -7.87 3.59
CA ILE A 45 -5.30 -7.06 4.79
C ILE A 45 -6.73 -6.54 4.86
N LEU A 46 -7.22 -6.02 3.73
CA LEU A 46 -8.52 -5.35 3.64
C LEU A 46 -9.26 -5.82 2.37
N PRO A 47 -9.84 -7.03 2.40
CA PRO A 47 -10.42 -7.67 1.23
C PRO A 47 -11.74 -7.03 0.78
N GLU A 48 -12.05 -7.21 -0.50
CA GLU A 48 -13.38 -6.96 -1.10
C GLU A 48 -14.00 -5.61 -0.71
N GLN A 49 -13.29 -4.50 -0.94
CA GLN A 49 -13.86 -3.19 -0.65
C GLN A 49 -15.05 -2.91 -1.57
N VAL A 50 -16.25 -2.86 -1.00
CA VAL A 50 -17.51 -2.71 -1.73
C VAL A 50 -18.01 -1.26 -1.61
N ASN A 51 -18.39 -0.66 -2.74
CA ASN A 51 -19.01 0.66 -2.75
C ASN A 51 -20.51 0.62 -2.36
N GLU A 52 -21.14 1.79 -2.27
CA GLU A 52 -22.56 1.93 -1.89
C GLU A 52 -23.56 1.15 -2.79
N ASN A 53 -23.16 0.81 -4.01
CA ASN A 53 -23.98 0.08 -4.98
C ASN A 53 -23.77 -1.44 -4.91
N GLY A 54 -22.95 -1.94 -3.99
CA GLY A 54 -22.68 -3.37 -3.85
C GLY A 54 -21.62 -3.89 -4.84
N HIS A 55 -20.86 -3.01 -5.50
CA HIS A 55 -19.78 -3.40 -6.41
C HIS A 55 -18.43 -3.42 -5.69
N VAL A 56 -17.66 -4.49 -5.88
CA VAL A 56 -16.26 -4.56 -5.46
C VAL A 56 -15.48 -3.53 -6.28
N MET A 57 -14.73 -2.68 -5.60
CA MET A 57 -13.95 -1.63 -6.23
C MET A 57 -12.66 -2.19 -6.83
N ASP A 58 -12.21 -1.58 -7.93
CA ASP A 58 -10.93 -1.93 -8.54
C ASP A 58 -9.78 -1.38 -7.70
N MET A 59 -8.65 -2.10 -7.64
CA MET A 59 -7.47 -1.68 -6.86
C MET A 59 -6.85 -0.37 -7.37
N VAL A 60 -6.97 -0.05 -8.66
CA VAL A 60 -6.37 1.14 -9.28
C VAL A 60 -7.45 2.12 -9.70
N THR A 61 -7.41 3.34 -9.17
CA THR A 61 -8.42 4.39 -9.44
C THR A 61 -7.97 5.44 -10.44
N ALA A 62 -6.67 5.73 -10.47
CA ALA A 62 -6.08 6.70 -11.37
C ALA A 62 -4.64 6.32 -11.70
N ALA A 63 -4.12 6.90 -12.77
CA ALA A 63 -2.74 6.74 -13.19
C ALA A 63 -2.22 8.03 -13.83
N GLU A 64 -0.95 8.33 -13.58
CA GLU A 64 -0.14 9.37 -14.19
C GLU A 64 1.20 8.76 -14.64
N HIS A 65 2.14 9.58 -15.09
CA HIS A 65 3.41 9.14 -15.69
C HIS A 65 4.12 8.03 -14.91
N ASP A 66 4.44 8.27 -13.64
CA ASP A 66 5.20 7.33 -12.80
C ASP A 66 4.46 7.00 -11.49
N LYS A 67 3.13 7.20 -11.48
CA LYS A 67 2.29 7.01 -10.29
C LYS A 67 0.96 6.37 -10.64
N ILE A 68 0.51 5.46 -9.78
CA ILE A 68 -0.87 4.99 -9.78
C ILE A 68 -1.48 5.19 -8.39
N TRP A 69 -2.77 5.51 -8.32
CA TRP A 69 -3.52 5.69 -7.08
C TRP A 69 -4.27 4.42 -6.75
N LEU A 70 -4.25 4.04 -5.47
CA LEU A 70 -4.82 2.78 -5.00
C LEU A 70 -6.14 3.03 -4.28
N GLU A 71 -7.19 2.28 -4.65
CA GLU A 71 -8.47 2.33 -3.95
C GLU A 71 -8.37 1.54 -2.64
N VAL A 72 -8.06 2.25 -1.55
CA VAL A 72 -8.01 1.64 -0.22
C VAL A 72 -8.61 2.60 0.80
N ASP A 73 -9.62 2.16 1.54
CA ASP A 73 -10.13 2.89 2.71
C ASP A 73 -9.03 2.96 3.78
N VAL A 74 -8.26 4.04 3.77
CA VAL A 74 -7.12 4.27 4.68
C VAL A 74 -7.51 4.27 6.14
N ARG A 75 -8.76 4.63 6.47
CA ARG A 75 -9.24 4.61 7.86
C ARG A 75 -9.37 3.18 8.34
N LYS A 76 -10.03 2.32 7.55
CA LYS A 76 -10.11 0.89 7.86
C LYS A 76 -8.75 0.20 7.78
N LEU A 77 -7.90 0.59 6.84
CA LEU A 77 -6.55 0.04 6.75
C LEU A 77 -5.77 0.34 8.03
N ALA A 78 -5.78 1.59 8.50
CA ALA A 78 -5.07 2.00 9.71
C ALA A 78 -5.49 1.18 10.95
N GLU A 79 -6.76 0.76 11.03
CA GLU A 79 -7.26 -0.07 12.12
C GLU A 79 -6.60 -1.47 12.18
N VAL A 80 -6.19 -2.04 11.03
CA VAL A 80 -5.77 -3.44 10.93
C VAL A 80 -4.31 -3.64 10.50
N ILE A 81 -3.72 -2.67 9.81
CA ILE A 81 -2.36 -2.79 9.25
C ILE A 81 -1.32 -2.78 10.38
N THR A 82 -0.26 -3.57 10.19
CA THR A 82 0.91 -3.61 11.07
C THR A 82 2.07 -2.78 10.52
N LYS A 83 3.00 -2.39 11.39
CA LYS A 83 4.18 -1.65 10.97
C LYS A 83 5.03 -2.45 9.97
N GLU A 84 5.18 -3.75 10.21
CA GLU A 84 5.92 -4.66 9.33
C GLU A 84 5.28 -4.72 7.93
N GLN A 85 3.95 -4.72 7.84
CA GLN A 85 3.24 -4.67 6.55
C GLN A 85 3.39 -3.30 5.85
N ILE A 86 3.41 -2.19 6.60
CA ILE A 86 3.71 -0.86 6.04
C ILE A 86 5.11 -0.86 5.44
N GLU A 87 6.09 -1.36 6.18
CA GLU A 87 7.46 -1.47 5.71
C GLU A 87 7.59 -2.38 4.48
N GLU A 88 6.76 -3.42 4.39
CA GLU A 88 6.68 -4.33 3.26
C GLU A 88 6.06 -3.68 2.01
N LEU A 89 4.97 -2.92 2.20
CA LEU A 89 4.29 -2.16 1.13
C LEU A 89 5.18 -1.05 0.59
N GLU A 90 5.84 -0.30 1.46
CA GLU A 90 6.78 0.76 1.09
C GLU A 90 7.92 0.23 0.24
N ALA A 91 8.47 -0.92 0.64
CA ALA A 91 9.53 -1.56 -0.11
C ALA A 91 9.05 -2.17 -1.46
N CYS A 92 7.73 -2.32 -1.65
CA CYS A 92 7.12 -2.60 -2.95
C CYS A 92 6.86 -1.34 -3.79
N GLY A 93 7.15 -0.14 -3.27
CA GLY A 93 6.93 1.14 -3.95
C GLY A 93 5.58 1.80 -3.63
N VAL A 94 4.89 1.39 -2.56
CA VAL A 94 3.64 2.02 -2.10
C VAL A 94 3.92 3.11 -1.08
N PHE A 95 3.29 4.27 -1.23
CA PHE A 95 3.47 5.44 -0.39
C PHE A 95 2.12 5.97 0.06
N ALA A 96 2.09 6.60 1.24
CA ALA A 96 0.96 7.41 1.65
C ALA A 96 1.00 8.77 0.95
N SER A 97 -0.18 9.32 0.65
CA SER A 97 -0.35 10.71 0.22
C SER A 97 -0.49 11.60 1.45
N GLU A 98 0.38 12.59 1.59
CA GLU A 98 0.29 13.62 2.64
C GLU A 98 -0.93 14.54 2.43
N ASP A 99 -1.38 14.70 1.18
CA ASP A 99 -2.39 15.70 0.79
C ASP A 99 -3.81 15.12 0.59
N GLU A 100 -3.92 13.82 0.28
CA GLU A 100 -5.17 13.24 -0.25
C GLU A 100 -5.76 12.05 0.55
N ASP A 101 -5.34 11.82 1.80
CA ASP A 101 -5.84 10.70 2.63
C ASP A 101 -5.92 9.37 1.83
N GLY A 102 -4.83 9.00 1.15
CA GLY A 102 -4.83 7.88 0.20
C GLY A 102 -3.47 7.23 0.00
N LEU A 103 -3.43 6.14 -0.75
CA LEU A 103 -2.18 5.45 -1.11
C LEU A 103 -1.90 5.57 -2.60
N TRP A 104 -0.63 5.66 -2.97
CA TRP A 104 -0.16 5.63 -4.35
C TRP A 104 1.05 4.71 -4.49
N MET A 105 1.32 4.23 -5.70
CA MET A 105 2.46 3.39 -6.01
C MET A 105 3.30 4.00 -7.13
N PHE A 106 4.62 4.00 -6.95
CA PHE A 106 5.57 4.38 -8.00
C PHE A 106 5.72 3.22 -9.01
N VAL A 107 5.59 3.51 -10.30
CA VAL A 107 5.61 2.50 -11.39
C VAL A 107 6.68 2.77 -12.44
#